data_AF-A0A9D8MNY2-F1
#
_entry.id   AF-A0A9D8MNY2-F1
#
_cell.length_a   1.000
_cell.length_b   1.000
_cell.length_c   1.000
_cell.angle_alpha   90.00
_cell.angle_beta   90.00
_cell.angle_gamma   90.00
#
_symmetry.space_group_name_H-M   'P 1'
#
loop_
_entity.id
_entity.type
_entity.pdbx_description
1 polymer ?
#
loop_
_entity_poly.entity_id
_entity_poly.type
_entity_poly.pdbx_seq_one_letter_code
_entity_poly.pdbx_strand_id
1 'polypeptide(L)'
;MNTKFSPFSQSPAASLRSGQRGAFTLLEMMISIAIFAMVLTSIYEIWTMLLMGKQAASYAAEETQRTRIGMRALTESLMSARMFQANTNYYSFEVDGESDYSALSFIAYLPPGFIGSGLYDGLPLRRITFVIEPNAQGRNSLVLYQRPLLLDQEYNDVIPPIELTTDV
;
A
#
# COMPACT_ATOMS: atom_id res chain seq x y z
N MET A 1 -56.50 -1.54 -100.69
CA MET A 1 -56.06 -2.95 -100.64
C MET A 1 -55.06 -3.09 -99.50
N ASN A 2 -55.39 -3.93 -98.52
CA ASN A 2 -54.52 -4.59 -97.51
C ASN A 2 -53.75 -3.70 -96.50
N THR A 3 -54.20 -3.55 -95.25
CA THR A 3 -54.15 -4.48 -94.08
C THR A 3 -52.77 -4.58 -93.41
N LYS A 4 -52.61 -4.10 -92.17
CA LYS A 4 -52.50 -4.95 -90.94
C LYS A 4 -52.11 -4.16 -89.68
N PHE A 5 -53.00 -4.22 -88.68
CA PHE A 5 -52.79 -4.52 -87.25
C PHE A 5 -51.53 -4.03 -86.49
N SER A 6 -51.72 -2.95 -85.71
CA SER A 6 -51.81 -2.89 -84.22
C SER A 6 -50.64 -3.36 -83.32
N PRO A 7 -50.67 -3.12 -82.00
CA PRO A 7 -49.81 -2.13 -81.34
C PRO A 7 -48.86 -2.78 -80.33
N PHE A 8 -47.76 -2.13 -79.97
CA PHE A 8 -46.97 -2.58 -78.83
C PHE A 8 -46.94 -1.50 -77.75
N SER A 9 -47.79 -1.70 -76.74
CA SER A 9 -47.71 -0.98 -75.46
C SER A 9 -46.42 -1.39 -74.76
N GLN A 10 -45.51 -0.44 -74.55
CA GLN A 10 -44.41 -0.62 -73.61
C GLN A 10 -44.76 0.11 -72.32
N SER A 11 -45.13 -0.67 -71.29
CA SER A 11 -45.24 -0.21 -69.91
C SER A 11 -43.87 0.26 -69.40
N PRO A 12 -43.81 1.25 -68.50
CA PRO A 12 -42.55 1.70 -67.92
C PRO A 12 -41.95 0.58 -67.09
N ALA A 13 -40.70 0.20 -67.41
CA ALA A 13 -39.93 -0.72 -66.60
C ALA A 13 -39.75 -0.12 -65.19
N ALA A 14 -40.33 -0.77 -64.18
CA ALA A 14 -40.07 -0.47 -62.79
C ALA A 14 -38.58 -0.72 -62.51
N SER A 15 -37.81 0.34 -62.33
CA SER A 15 -36.41 0.25 -61.90
C SER A 15 -36.38 -0.26 -60.47
N LEU A 16 -36.15 -1.56 -60.29
CA LEU A 16 -35.73 -2.13 -59.02
C LEU A 16 -34.38 -1.48 -58.68
N ARG A 17 -34.38 -0.51 -57.77
CA ARG A 17 -33.15 -0.07 -57.10
C ARG A 17 -32.60 -1.29 -56.37
N SER A 18 -31.62 -1.95 -56.97
CA SER A 18 -30.79 -2.91 -56.26
C SER A 18 -30.13 -2.14 -55.13
N GLY A 19 -30.60 -2.38 -53.90
CA GLY A 19 -29.89 -1.93 -52.72
C GLY A 19 -28.49 -2.52 -52.81
N GLN A 20 -27.49 -1.68 -53.06
CA GLN A 20 -26.10 -2.06 -52.91
C GLN A 20 -25.92 -2.49 -51.46
N ARG A 21 -25.96 -3.81 -51.23
CA ARG A 21 -25.40 -4.41 -50.04
C ARG A 21 -23.88 -4.25 -50.18
N GLY A 22 -23.36 -3.14 -49.65
CA GLY A 22 -21.93 -2.89 -49.60
C GLY A 22 -21.26 -3.99 -48.78
N ALA A 23 -20.47 -4.83 -49.43
CA ALA A 23 -19.53 -5.70 -48.75
C ALA A 23 -18.34 -4.84 -48.25
N PHE A 24 -17.78 -5.17 -47.09
CA PHE A 24 -16.58 -4.52 -46.58
C PHE A 24 -15.41 -4.71 -47.54
N THR A 25 -14.66 -3.63 -47.78
CA THR A 25 -13.48 -3.69 -48.64
C THR A 25 -12.27 -4.21 -47.86
N LEU A 26 -11.30 -4.83 -48.55
CA LEU A 26 -10.05 -5.28 -47.91
C LEU A 26 -9.29 -4.13 -47.24
N LEU A 27 -9.31 -2.94 -47.85
CA LEU A 27 -8.68 -1.74 -47.30
C LEU A 27 -9.30 -1.35 -45.94
N GLU A 28 -10.61 -1.42 -45.83
CA GLU A 28 -11.35 -1.09 -44.60
C GLU A 28 -11.04 -2.07 -43.47
N MET A 29 -10.87 -3.36 -43.79
CA MET A 29 -10.40 -4.36 -42.82
C MET A 29 -8.97 -4.06 -42.34
N MET A 30 -8.05 -3.69 -43.24
CA MET A 30 -6.67 -3.37 -42.88
C MET A 30 -6.59 -2.15 -41.94
N ILE A 31 -7.33 -1.08 -42.25
CA ILE A 31 -7.37 0.14 -41.42
C ILE A 31 -8.01 -0.17 -40.06
N SER A 32 -9.09 -0.96 -40.04
CA SER A 32 -9.75 -1.35 -38.78
C SER A 32 -8.79 -2.11 -37.86
N ILE A 33 -8.02 -3.06 -38.41
CA ILE A 33 -7.03 -3.81 -37.64
C ILE A 33 -5.90 -2.89 -37.16
N ALA A 34 -5.44 -1.94 -37.98
CA ALA A 34 -4.39 -0.99 -37.58
C ALA A 34 -4.83 -0.08 -36.42
N ILE A 35 -6.04 0.48 -36.48
CA ILE A 35 -6.61 1.31 -35.41
C ILE A 35 -6.84 0.46 -34.16
N PHE A 36 -7.39 -0.75 -34.33
CA PHE A 36 -7.62 -1.67 -33.22
C PHE A 36 -6.31 -2.04 -32.51
N ALA A 37 -5.23 -2.31 -33.26
CA ALA A 37 -3.92 -2.57 -32.70
C ALA A 37 -3.39 -1.37 -31.89
N MET A 38 -3.50 -0.15 -32.42
CA MET A 38 -3.10 1.07 -31.70
C MET A 38 -3.89 1.30 -30.40
N VAL A 39 -5.19 0.99 -30.41
CA VAL A 39 -6.02 1.10 -29.19
C VAL A 39 -5.61 0.06 -28.16
N LEU A 40 -5.38 -1.19 -28.59
CA LEU A 40 -4.93 -2.26 -27.70
C LEU A 40 -3.58 -1.94 -27.06
N THR A 41 -2.61 -1.41 -27.82
CA THR A 41 -1.31 -1.01 -27.25
C THR A 41 -1.48 0.10 -26.24
N SER A 42 -2.31 1.11 -26.52
CA SER A 42 -2.58 2.22 -25.60
C SER A 42 -3.20 1.75 -24.28
N ILE A 43 -4.17 0.81 -24.34
CA ILE A 43 -4.79 0.23 -23.14
C ILE A 43 -3.76 -0.56 -22.33
N TYR A 44 -2.92 -1.34 -23.00
CA TYR A 44 -1.88 -2.13 -22.35
C TYR A 44 -0.87 -1.22 -21.62
N GLU A 45 -0.45 -0.11 -22.26
CA GLU A 45 0.42 0.89 -21.64
C GLU A 45 -0.20 1.56 -20.41
N ILE A 46 -1.49 1.87 -20.43
CA ILE A 46 -2.18 2.44 -19.26
C ILE A 46 -2.13 1.47 -18.09
N TRP A 47 -2.38 0.18 -18.33
CA TRP A 47 -2.33 -0.82 -17.27
C TRP A 47 -0.94 -0.97 -16.67
N THR A 48 0.11 -1.02 -17.50
CA THR A 48 1.49 -1.14 -17.02
C THR A 48 1.90 0.11 -16.23
N MET A 49 1.58 1.31 -16.73
CA MET A 49 1.82 2.57 -16.01
C MET A 49 1.08 2.61 -14.67
N LEU A 50 -0.17 2.14 -14.63
CA LEU A 50 -0.96 2.12 -13.40
C LEU A 50 -0.39 1.14 -12.37
N LEU A 51 0.09 -0.03 -12.80
CA LEU A 51 0.72 -1.00 -11.90
C LEU A 51 2.04 -0.46 -11.35
N MET A 52 2.89 0.12 -12.20
CA MET A 52 4.15 0.73 -11.77
C MET A 52 3.91 1.93 -10.84
N GLY A 53 2.94 2.78 -11.17
CA GLY A 53 2.57 3.94 -10.35
C GLY A 53 2.06 3.52 -8.97
N LYS A 54 1.24 2.46 -8.89
CA LYS A 54 0.79 1.91 -7.61
C LYS A 54 1.94 1.38 -6.77
N GLN A 55 2.88 0.65 -7.37
CA GLN A 55 4.02 0.09 -6.66
C GLN A 55 4.94 1.19 -6.11
N ALA A 56 5.21 2.23 -6.90
CA ALA A 56 5.99 3.38 -6.46
C ALA A 56 5.28 4.14 -5.32
N ALA A 57 3.97 4.35 -5.44
CA ALA A 57 3.18 5.03 -4.42
C ALA A 57 3.10 4.24 -3.12
N SER A 58 2.93 2.92 -3.17
CA SER A 58 2.90 2.07 -1.96
C SER A 58 4.24 2.08 -1.22
N TYR A 59 5.35 2.04 -1.96
CA TYR A 59 6.68 2.09 -1.37
C TYR A 59 6.93 3.43 -0.65
N ALA A 60 6.59 4.55 -1.29
CA ALA A 60 6.72 5.87 -0.67
C ALA A 60 5.79 6.06 0.55
N ALA A 61 4.57 5.52 0.46
CA ALA A 61 3.61 5.57 1.55
C ALA A 61 4.04 4.71 2.76
N GLU A 62 4.59 3.53 2.51
CA GLU A 62 5.10 2.63 3.54
C GLU A 62 6.21 3.30 4.35
N GLU A 63 7.21 3.88 3.67
CA GLU A 63 8.32 4.56 4.36
C GLU A 63 7.81 5.71 5.24
N THR A 64 6.92 6.55 4.70
CA THR A 64 6.31 7.65 5.46
C THR A 64 5.47 7.14 6.64
N GLN A 65 4.74 6.03 6.46
CA GLN A 65 3.94 5.43 7.52
C GLN A 65 4.79 4.83 8.63
N ARG A 66 5.92 4.19 8.31
CA ARG A 66 6.86 3.66 9.30
C ARG A 66 7.35 4.76 10.23
N THR A 67 7.86 5.87 9.69
CA THR A 67 8.26 7.04 10.49
C THR A 67 7.11 7.60 11.32
N ARG A 68 5.90 7.71 10.73
CA ARG A 68 4.73 8.21 11.45
C ARG A 68 4.34 7.32 12.62
N ILE A 69 4.37 6.00 12.44
CA ILE A 69 4.06 5.03 13.49
C ILE A 69 5.13 5.08 14.59
N GLY A 70 6.41 5.15 14.22
CA GLY A 70 7.51 5.29 15.19
C GLY A 70 7.37 6.54 16.05
N MET A 71 7.15 7.70 15.44
CA MET A 71 6.94 8.96 16.16
C MET A 71 5.69 8.93 17.03
N ARG A 72 4.60 8.32 16.54
CA ARG A 72 3.37 8.14 17.32
C ARG A 72 3.63 7.25 18.54
N ALA A 73 4.33 6.13 18.37
CA ALA A 73 4.64 5.22 19.46
C ALA A 73 5.53 5.88 20.53
N LEU A 74 6.56 6.63 20.11
CA LEU A 74 7.38 7.45 21.01
C LEU A 74 6.57 8.50 21.77
N THR A 75 5.68 9.21 21.07
CA THR A 75 4.86 10.26 21.69
C THR A 75 3.85 9.67 22.68
N GLU A 76 3.13 8.62 22.28
CA GLU A 76 2.14 7.96 23.14
C GLU A 76 2.79 7.32 24.37
N SER A 77 3.97 6.72 24.23
CA SER A 77 4.69 6.13 25.37
C SER A 77 5.14 7.21 26.36
N LEU A 78 5.79 8.29 25.89
CA LEU A 78 6.25 9.38 26.75
C LEU A 78 5.10 10.11 27.46
N MET A 79 3.99 10.37 26.76
CA MET A 79 2.80 10.99 27.35
C MET A 79 2.11 10.09 28.37
N SER A 80 2.32 8.77 28.28
CA SER A 80 1.80 7.79 29.21
C SER A 80 2.81 7.29 30.24
N ALA A 81 3.98 7.94 30.33
CA ALA A 81 4.99 7.60 31.32
C ALA A 81 4.42 7.65 32.75
N ARG A 82 4.84 6.70 33.59
CA ARG A 82 4.42 6.58 34.99
C ARG A 82 5.62 6.33 35.87
N MET A 83 5.72 7.09 36.94
CA MET A 83 6.71 6.90 38.00
C MET A 83 5.98 6.68 39.33
N PHE A 84 6.37 5.64 40.07
CA PHE A 84 5.84 5.38 41.40
C PHE A 84 6.96 5.48 42.45
N GLN A 85 6.90 6.54 43.27
CA GLN A 85 7.99 6.90 44.20
C GLN A 85 8.23 5.86 45.29
N ALA A 86 7.22 5.09 45.69
CA ALA A 86 7.41 4.07 46.72
C ALA A 86 8.18 2.85 46.21
N ASN A 87 8.41 2.73 44.90
CA ASN A 87 9.21 1.67 44.32
C ASN A 87 10.08 2.15 43.14
N THR A 88 10.88 3.20 43.39
CA THR A 88 11.68 3.88 42.36
C THR A 88 12.61 2.95 41.57
N ASN A 89 13.13 1.89 42.18
CA ASN A 89 14.04 0.95 41.51
C ASN A 89 13.41 0.26 40.29
N TYR A 90 12.09 0.03 40.31
CA TYR A 90 11.41 -0.59 39.17
C TYR A 90 10.87 0.46 38.18
N TYR A 91 10.66 1.71 38.62
CA TYR A 91 10.05 2.81 37.85
C TYR A 91 11.03 3.93 37.49
N SER A 92 12.32 3.63 37.51
CA SER A 92 13.38 4.49 37.02
C SER A 92 13.17 4.86 35.55
N PHE A 93 13.51 6.11 35.24
CA PHE A 93 13.69 6.59 33.88
C PHE A 93 15.20 6.53 33.61
N GLU A 94 15.59 5.68 32.68
CA GLU A 94 16.98 5.40 32.33
C GLU A 94 17.27 5.97 30.94
N VAL A 95 18.38 6.68 30.84
CA VAL A 95 18.91 7.20 29.58
C VAL A 95 20.35 6.76 29.50
N ASP A 96 20.68 6.06 28.43
CA ASP A 96 22.06 5.79 28.05
C ASP A 96 22.40 6.62 26.82
N GLY A 97 23.44 7.43 26.93
CA GLY A 97 23.96 8.27 25.85
C GLY A 97 25.49 8.27 25.83
N GLU A 98 26.14 7.36 26.55
CA GLU A 98 27.60 7.30 26.67
C GLU A 98 28.22 6.35 25.62
N SER A 99 27.42 5.50 24.98
CA SER A 99 27.83 4.61 23.89
C SER A 99 27.46 5.15 22.49
N ASP A 100 27.94 4.48 21.42
CA ASP A 100 27.54 4.76 20.02
C ASP A 100 26.02 4.66 19.78
N TYR A 101 25.28 4.06 20.72
CA TYR A 101 23.84 3.86 20.66
C TYR A 101 23.15 4.55 21.83
N SER A 102 22.20 5.43 21.52
CA SER A 102 21.37 6.06 22.54
C SER A 102 20.19 5.16 22.87
N ALA A 103 20.00 4.88 24.16
CA ALA A 103 18.89 4.11 24.68
C ALA A 103 18.06 4.93 25.68
N LEU A 104 16.75 4.74 25.65
CA LEU A 104 15.78 5.40 26.52
C LEU A 104 14.82 4.35 27.09
N SER A 105 14.89 4.08 28.40
CA SER A 105 14.03 3.11 29.08
C SER A 105 13.18 3.74 30.18
N PHE A 106 11.89 3.44 30.20
CA PHE A 106 10.97 3.92 31.24
C PHE A 106 9.69 3.09 31.31
N ILE A 107 8.94 3.25 32.39
CA ILE A 107 7.61 2.63 32.54
C ILE A 107 6.52 3.54 32.00
N ALA A 108 5.59 2.96 31.24
CA ALA A 108 4.41 3.64 30.74
C ALA A 108 3.12 2.81 30.94
N TYR A 109 1.99 3.51 31.10
CA TYR A 109 0.66 2.91 31.08
C TYR A 109 0.05 3.06 29.69
N LEU A 110 0.26 2.06 28.84
CA LEU A 110 0.02 2.15 27.42
C LEU A 110 -1.47 2.03 27.08
N PRO A 111 -1.96 2.78 26.08
CA PRO A 111 -3.33 2.67 25.63
C PRO A 111 -3.58 1.28 24.99
N PRO A 112 -4.82 0.79 24.97
CA PRO A 112 -5.16 -0.53 24.38
C PRO A 112 -4.79 -0.68 22.90
N GLY A 113 -4.72 0.43 22.15
CA GLY A 113 -4.33 0.46 20.73
C GLY A 113 -2.84 0.68 20.48
N PHE A 114 -2.00 0.66 21.52
CA PHE A 114 -0.56 0.82 21.36
C PHE A 114 0.04 -0.33 20.55
N ILE A 115 1.11 -0.05 19.81
CA ILE A 115 1.78 -1.04 18.98
C ILE A 115 2.19 -2.26 19.81
N GLY A 116 1.84 -3.45 19.31
CA GLY A 116 2.12 -4.71 19.98
C GLY A 116 1.22 -5.02 21.19
N SER A 117 0.16 -4.25 21.48
CA SER A 117 -0.73 -4.51 22.63
C SER A 117 -1.32 -5.93 22.68
N GLY A 118 -1.58 -6.55 21.52
CA GLY A 118 -2.07 -7.92 21.41
C GLY A 118 -1.05 -9.01 21.79
N LEU A 119 0.24 -8.69 21.85
CA LEU A 119 1.30 -9.64 22.23
C LEU A 119 1.44 -9.80 23.75
N TYR A 120 0.89 -8.87 24.53
CA TYR A 120 1.10 -8.78 25.98
C TYR A 120 -0.18 -9.02 26.80
N ASP A 121 -1.11 -9.81 26.28
CA ASP A 121 -2.37 -10.21 26.93
C ASP A 121 -3.16 -9.03 27.55
N GLY A 122 -3.13 -7.87 26.88
CA GLY A 122 -3.81 -6.67 27.34
C GLY A 122 -3.19 -5.98 28.57
N LEU A 123 -2.02 -6.40 29.05
CA LEU A 123 -1.32 -5.75 30.16
C LEU A 123 -0.89 -4.34 29.74
N PRO A 124 -1.42 -3.26 30.37
CA PRO A 124 -1.15 -1.90 29.92
C PRO A 124 0.15 -1.32 30.51
N LEU A 125 0.56 -1.78 31.69
CA LEU A 125 1.75 -1.27 32.38
C LEU A 125 2.99 -2.03 31.93
N ARG A 126 3.86 -1.38 31.17
CA ARG A 126 5.06 -2.00 30.59
C ARG A 126 6.25 -1.07 30.74
N ARG A 127 7.43 -1.67 30.90
CA ARG A 127 8.69 -1.01 30.63
C ARG A 127 8.91 -1.01 29.13
N ILE A 128 9.15 0.18 28.59
CA ILE A 128 9.51 0.39 27.20
C ILE A 128 10.97 0.79 27.15
N THR A 129 11.71 0.22 26.22
CA THR A 129 13.06 0.66 25.89
C THR A 129 13.14 0.96 24.40
N PHE A 130 13.48 2.20 24.08
CA PHE A 130 13.86 2.62 22.74
C PHE A 130 15.37 2.53 22.63
N VAL A 131 15.88 1.87 21.60
CA VAL A 131 17.32 1.76 21.34
C VAL A 131 17.53 2.02 19.85
N ILE A 132 18.62 2.70 19.51
CA ILE A 132 19.09 2.78 18.13
C ILE A 132 20.06 1.62 17.93
N GLU A 133 19.80 0.74 16.98
CA GLU A 133 20.65 -0.42 16.69
C GLU A 133 20.90 -0.53 15.18
N PRO A 134 22.07 -1.03 14.75
CA PRO A 134 22.34 -1.27 13.34
C PRO A 134 21.51 -2.47 12.88
N ASN A 135 20.72 -2.28 11.83
CA ASN A 135 19.95 -3.35 11.22
C ASN A 135 20.85 -4.31 10.40
N ALA A 136 20.26 -5.37 9.85
CA ALA A 136 20.96 -6.35 9.02
C ALA A 136 21.64 -5.76 7.76
N GLN A 137 21.31 -4.51 7.39
CA GLN A 137 21.90 -3.77 6.28
C GLN A 137 22.93 -2.72 6.73
N GLY A 138 23.27 -2.68 8.02
CA GLY A 138 24.23 -1.75 8.60
C GLY A 138 23.72 -0.31 8.75
N ARG A 139 22.40 -0.08 8.62
CA ARG A 139 21.78 1.23 8.85
C ARG A 139 21.22 1.31 10.26
N ASN A 140 21.26 2.49 10.85
CA ASN A 140 20.66 2.71 12.16
C ASN A 140 19.14 2.58 12.07
N SER A 141 18.56 1.82 12.98
CA SER A 141 17.12 1.64 13.11
C SER A 141 16.70 1.89 14.54
N LEU A 142 15.53 2.53 14.71
CA LEU A 142 14.91 2.68 16.01
C LEU A 142 14.16 1.40 16.36
N VAL A 143 14.61 0.73 17.41
CA VAL A 143 14.07 -0.54 17.90
C VAL A 143 13.32 -0.30 19.21
N LEU A 144 12.14 -0.91 19.31
CA LEU A 144 11.26 -0.85 20.47
C LEU A 144 11.21 -2.21 21.17
N TYR A 145 11.72 -2.24 22.39
CA TYR A 145 11.54 -3.34 23.32
C TYR A 145 10.42 -3.02 24.30
N GLN A 146 9.54 -3.98 24.58
CA GLN A 146 8.50 -3.83 25.60
C GLN A 146 8.50 -5.04 26.53
N ARG A 147 8.40 -4.77 27.83
CA ARG A 147 8.41 -5.79 28.89
C ARG A 147 7.31 -5.49 29.91
N PRO A 148 6.26 -6.30 30.04
CA PRO A 148 5.32 -6.23 31.15
C PRO A 148 6.04 -6.45 32.49
N LEU A 149 5.68 -5.67 33.51
CA LEU A 149 6.32 -5.75 34.83
C LEU A 149 5.84 -6.91 35.69
N LEU A 150 4.67 -7.44 35.38
CA LEU A 150 3.99 -8.46 36.18
C LEU A 150 4.21 -9.88 35.65
N LEU A 151 4.94 -10.04 34.55
CA LEU A 151 5.28 -11.33 33.96
C LEU A 151 6.75 -11.64 34.17
N ASP A 152 7.08 -12.93 34.14
CA ASP A 152 8.44 -13.42 34.33
C ASP A 152 9.35 -13.07 33.14
N GLN A 153 10.66 -13.28 33.36
CA GLN A 153 11.67 -12.97 32.36
C GLN A 153 11.60 -13.92 31.15
N GLU A 154 11.16 -15.16 31.35
CA GLU A 154 11.00 -16.16 30.30
C GLU A 154 9.93 -15.75 29.28
N TYR A 155 8.80 -15.18 29.73
CA TYR A 155 7.79 -14.62 28.84
C TYR A 155 8.31 -13.43 28.01
N ASN A 156 9.20 -12.62 28.60
CA ASN A 156 9.76 -11.44 27.93
C ASN A 156 10.74 -11.79 26.80
N ASP A 157 11.40 -12.96 26.86
CA ASP A 157 12.36 -13.39 25.83
C ASP A 157 11.67 -13.98 24.58
N VAL A 158 10.39 -14.33 24.68
CA VAL A 158 9.61 -14.88 23.56
C VAL A 158 9.15 -13.80 22.59
N ILE A 159 8.94 -12.58 23.07
CA ILE A 159 8.35 -11.51 22.25
C ILE A 159 9.45 -10.75 21.53
N PRO A 160 9.51 -10.80 20.18
CA PRO A 160 10.56 -10.12 19.45
C PRO A 160 10.43 -8.60 19.57
N PRO A 161 11.54 -7.86 19.53
CA PRO A 161 11.50 -6.42 19.47
C PRO A 161 10.86 -5.93 18.16
N ILE A 162 10.32 -4.72 18.20
CA ILE A 162 9.65 -4.11 17.05
C ILE A 162 10.56 -3.05 16.46
N GLU A 163 10.98 -3.24 15.21
CA GLU A 163 11.66 -2.20 14.44
C GLU A 163 10.63 -1.15 13.99
N LEU A 164 10.78 0.09 14.46
CA LEU A 164 9.81 1.17 14.21
C LEU A 164 10.10 1.93 12.92
N THR A 165 11.36 2.33 12.73
CA THR A 165 11.79 3.08 11.55
C THR A 165 13.26 2.80 11.27
N THR A 166 13.59 2.78 9.99
CA THR A 166 14.96 2.71 9.49
C THR A 166 15.51 4.12 9.24
N ASP A 167 16.84 4.26 9.22
CA ASP A 167 17.57 5.48 8.82
C ASP A 167 17.37 6.67 9.78
N VAL A 168 17.72 6.44 11.06
CA VAL A 168 17.69 7.44 12.15
C VAL A 168 19.05 7.96 12.55
#